data_AF-B0YZJ1-F1
#
_entry.id   AF-B0YZJ1-F1
#
_cell.length_a   1.000
_cell.length_b   1.000
_cell.length_c   1.000
_cell.angle_alpha   90.00
_cell.angle_beta   90.00
_cell.angle_gamma   90.00
#
_symmetry.space_group_name_H-M   'P 1'
#
loop_
_entity.id
_entity.type
_entity.pdbx_description
1 polymer ?
#
loop_
_entity_poly.entity_id
_entity_poly.type
_entity_poly.pdbx_seq_one_letter_code
_entity_poly.pdbx_strand_id
1 'polypeptide(L)'
;MLTQEQTVEIRVLARQGHSIRHIARTLGDSRNTVRRYLRNPSVARYHPREPRPTKLGAFESYLRQRVEQAHPIWLPATVLTREIRAQGYGGGLSLLRAFLATLKPARREAGPAVRLETEPARQLQDDFVVLRRARSPMSAFVATLGYSRMTFVTFVPDESFESVRDSLLLAFDYLGGVPREVLFDNMKTVVLERDAYGDGKHRFHPGLLQLADDLGFRIRLCRPYRAQTKGKVERFNRYFRESFYNPLLTRMKGTGLLLDCAAANRRVRDWLADEANVRVHATLNERPIDRWRQEREHLQPLPSRVRRDEAPLLDNSLRPVPLESLQRALSVYDAIGEACR
;
A
#
# COMPACT_ATOMS: atom_id res chain seq x y z
N MET A 1 35.45 9.37 -21.35
CA MET A 1 35.32 8.28 -22.34
C MET A 1 35.51 8.91 -23.70
N LEU A 2 36.19 8.24 -24.63
CA LEU A 2 36.50 8.84 -25.93
C LEU A 2 35.39 8.57 -26.93
N THR A 3 34.99 9.60 -27.66
CA THR A 3 34.07 9.50 -28.78
C THR A 3 34.73 8.74 -29.96
N GLN A 4 33.92 8.33 -30.93
CA GLN A 4 34.41 7.72 -32.16
C GLN A 4 35.39 8.66 -32.90
N GLU A 5 35.09 9.96 -32.91
CA GLU A 5 35.92 11.01 -33.47
C GLU A 5 37.29 11.08 -32.79
N GLN A 6 37.31 11.18 -31.45
CA GLN A 6 38.57 11.22 -30.68
C GLN A 6 39.41 9.95 -30.88
N THR A 7 38.76 8.79 -31.07
CA THR A 7 39.44 7.52 -31.35
C THR A 7 40.03 7.45 -32.76
N VAL A 8 39.42 8.11 -33.74
CA VAL A 8 39.98 8.27 -35.09
C VAL A 8 41.15 9.25 -35.05
N GLU A 9 41.00 10.35 -34.33
CA GLU A 9 42.00 11.40 -34.21
C GLU A 9 43.30 10.90 -33.55
N ILE A 10 43.20 10.08 -32.49
CA ILE A 10 44.36 9.37 -31.91
C ILE A 10 45.12 8.56 -32.97
N ARG A 11 44.40 7.88 -33.87
CA ARG A 11 45.00 7.03 -34.92
C ARG A 11 45.61 7.85 -36.05
N VAL A 12 44.98 8.95 -36.43
CA VAL A 12 45.49 9.89 -37.43
C VAL A 12 46.80 10.50 -36.95
N LEU A 13 46.84 11.04 -35.73
CA LEU A 13 48.04 11.65 -35.16
C LEU A 13 49.18 10.63 -34.98
N ALA A 14 48.87 9.39 -34.62
CA ALA A 14 49.88 8.33 -34.55
C ALA A 14 50.44 7.94 -35.93
N ARG A 15 49.61 7.91 -36.98
CA ARG A 15 50.06 7.67 -38.37
C ARG A 15 50.89 8.82 -38.93
N GLN A 16 50.64 10.04 -38.46
CA GLN A 16 51.46 11.23 -38.75
C GLN A 16 52.81 11.24 -37.99
N GLY A 17 53.12 10.19 -37.21
CA GLY A 17 54.40 10.03 -36.52
C GLY A 17 54.48 10.72 -35.16
N HIS A 18 53.37 11.27 -34.63
CA HIS A 18 53.40 11.92 -33.33
C HIS A 18 53.57 10.92 -32.18
N SER A 19 54.38 11.29 -31.19
CA SER A 19 54.60 10.45 -30.00
C SER A 19 53.33 10.37 -29.12
N ILE A 20 53.17 9.27 -28.39
CA ILE A 20 52.06 9.06 -27.43
C ILE A 20 51.94 10.24 -26.44
N ARG A 21 53.07 10.83 -26.02
CA ARG A 21 53.08 12.01 -25.12
C ARG A 21 52.50 13.25 -25.78
N HIS A 22 52.74 13.43 -27.08
CA HIS A 22 52.21 14.54 -27.85
C HIS A 22 50.70 14.37 -28.02
N ILE A 23 50.26 13.20 -28.51
CA ILE A 23 48.84 12.87 -28.72
C ILE A 23 48.01 13.04 -27.44
N ALA A 24 48.53 12.53 -26.31
CA ALA A 24 47.89 12.68 -25.00
C ALA A 24 47.71 14.15 -24.57
N ARG A 25 48.68 15.03 -24.88
CA ARG A 25 48.59 16.47 -24.59
C ARG A 25 47.62 17.18 -25.52
N THR A 26 47.65 16.86 -26.81
CA THR A 26 46.81 17.49 -27.82
C THR A 26 45.33 17.19 -27.62
N LEU A 27 45.00 15.95 -27.25
CA LEU A 27 43.61 15.49 -27.08
C LEU A 27 43.10 15.53 -25.63
N GLY A 28 43.94 15.98 -24.68
CA GLY A 28 43.58 16.02 -23.25
C GLY A 28 43.39 14.64 -22.61
N ASP A 29 43.99 13.60 -23.20
CA ASP A 29 43.83 12.21 -22.80
C ASP A 29 44.96 11.67 -21.93
N SER A 30 44.67 10.64 -21.14
CA SER A 30 45.74 9.91 -20.45
C SER A 30 46.61 9.14 -21.44
N ARG A 31 47.93 9.10 -21.20
CA ARG A 31 48.88 8.30 -22.00
C ARG A 31 48.49 6.82 -22.07
N ASN A 32 47.86 6.30 -21.02
CA ASN A 32 47.37 4.92 -20.95
C ASN A 32 46.15 4.72 -21.85
N THR A 33 45.28 5.72 -21.97
CA THR A 33 44.15 5.73 -22.90
C THR A 33 44.65 5.70 -24.34
N VAL A 34 45.53 6.62 -24.73
CA VAL A 34 46.13 6.67 -26.08
C VAL A 34 46.81 5.34 -26.44
N ARG A 35 47.63 4.80 -25.53
CA ARG A 35 48.30 3.51 -25.73
C ARG A 35 47.31 2.35 -25.90
N ARG A 36 46.21 2.34 -25.14
CA ARG A 36 45.16 1.31 -25.22
C ARG A 36 44.46 1.32 -26.58
N TYR A 37 44.10 2.50 -27.09
CA TYR A 37 43.39 2.64 -28.36
C TYR A 37 44.30 2.45 -29.59
N LEU A 38 45.60 2.72 -29.48
CA LEU A 38 46.57 2.38 -30.54
C LEU A 38 46.88 0.88 -30.60
N ARG A 39 46.92 0.18 -29.46
CA ARG A 39 47.22 -1.26 -29.41
C ARG A 39 46.06 -2.15 -29.85
N ASN A 40 44.83 -1.76 -29.52
CA ASN A 40 43.64 -2.53 -29.88
C ASN A 40 42.65 -1.67 -30.68
N PRO A 41 42.73 -1.68 -32.02
CA PRO A 41 41.81 -0.96 -32.91
C PRO A 41 40.34 -1.37 -32.75
N SER A 42 40.09 -2.57 -32.20
CA SER A 42 38.76 -3.13 -31.93
C SER A 42 38.08 -2.59 -30.66
N VAL A 43 38.81 -1.90 -29.76
CA VAL A 43 38.24 -1.28 -28.53
C VAL A 43 37.25 -0.16 -28.86
N ALA A 44 37.21 0.29 -30.12
CA ALA A 44 36.19 1.20 -30.63
C ALA A 44 34.79 0.57 -30.74
N ARG A 45 34.67 -0.76 -30.79
CA ARG A 45 33.37 -1.44 -30.79
C ARG A 45 32.98 -1.75 -29.35
N TYR A 46 32.15 -0.88 -28.80
CA TYR A 46 31.48 -1.14 -27.54
C TYR A 46 30.56 -2.34 -27.72
N HIS A 47 30.91 -3.47 -27.12
CA HIS A 47 29.96 -4.55 -26.93
C HIS A 47 29.07 -4.20 -25.74
N PRO A 48 27.73 -4.28 -25.87
CA PRO A 48 26.87 -4.26 -24.71
C PRO A 48 27.39 -5.31 -23.73
N ARG A 49 27.74 -4.90 -22.50
CA ARG A 49 28.10 -5.85 -21.47
C ARG A 49 26.96 -6.84 -21.33
N GLU A 50 27.27 -8.13 -21.32
CA GLU A 50 26.27 -9.15 -21.03
C GLU A 50 25.54 -8.79 -19.74
N PRO A 51 24.19 -8.82 -19.76
CA PRO A 51 23.41 -8.45 -18.60
C PRO A 51 23.81 -9.36 -17.44
N ARG A 52 24.41 -8.77 -16.42
CA ARG A 52 24.82 -9.51 -15.22
C ARG A 52 23.59 -10.18 -14.62
N PRO A 53 23.70 -11.43 -14.13
CA PRO A 53 22.61 -12.08 -13.42
C PRO A 53 22.21 -11.18 -12.25
N THR A 54 21.00 -10.63 -12.33
CA THR A 54 20.47 -9.79 -11.27
C THR A 54 19.79 -10.68 -10.24
N LYS A 55 19.72 -10.23 -8.99
CA LYS A 55 18.95 -10.91 -7.93
C LYS A 55 17.47 -11.12 -8.32
N LEU A 56 16.98 -10.38 -9.32
CA LEU A 56 15.61 -10.49 -9.84
C LEU A 56 15.45 -11.61 -10.86
N GLY A 57 16.52 -12.07 -11.52
CA GLY A 57 16.45 -13.00 -12.65
C GLY A 57 15.66 -14.27 -12.34
N ALA A 58 15.84 -14.84 -11.14
CA ALA A 58 15.12 -16.03 -10.68
C ALA A 58 13.60 -15.84 -10.52
N PHE A 59 13.12 -14.60 -10.41
CA PHE A 59 11.72 -14.24 -10.17
C PHE A 59 11.03 -13.59 -11.38
N GLU A 60 11.74 -13.33 -12.48
CA GLU A 60 11.19 -12.63 -13.64
C GLU A 60 10.04 -13.39 -14.32
N SER A 61 10.15 -14.72 -14.41
CA SER A 61 9.11 -15.59 -14.97
C SER A 61 7.81 -15.49 -14.17
N TYR A 62 7.91 -15.61 -12.84
CA TYR A 62 6.79 -15.43 -11.92
C TYR A 62 6.16 -14.05 -12.08
N LEU A 63 6.97 -12.99 -12.13
CA LEU A 63 6.48 -11.61 -12.25
C LEU A 63 5.73 -11.39 -13.56
N ARG A 64 6.22 -11.91 -14.69
CA ARG A 64 5.53 -11.81 -15.99
C ARG A 64 4.20 -12.55 -15.95
N GLN A 65 4.20 -13.80 -15.47
CA GLN A 65 2.97 -14.59 -15.34
C GLN A 65 1.95 -13.91 -14.41
N ARG A 66 2.42 -13.32 -13.31
CA ARG A 66 1.58 -12.64 -12.34
C ARG A 66 0.96 -11.35 -12.89
N VAL A 67 1.71 -10.59 -13.68
CA VAL A 67 1.22 -9.41 -14.40
C VAL A 67 0.18 -9.82 -15.44
N GLU A 68 0.42 -10.90 -16.20
CA GLU A 68 -0.53 -11.42 -17.18
C GLU A 68 -1.84 -11.89 -16.52
N GLN A 69 -1.76 -12.67 -15.44
CA GLN A 69 -2.93 -13.10 -14.67
C GLN A 69 -3.74 -11.93 -14.07
N ALA A 70 -3.05 -10.83 -13.77
CA ALA A 70 -3.69 -9.63 -13.26
C ALA A 70 -4.36 -8.80 -14.36
N HIS A 71 -3.98 -8.98 -15.63
CA HIS A 71 -4.50 -8.21 -16.75
C HIS A 71 -6.04 -8.26 -16.79
N PRO A 72 -6.74 -7.11 -16.98
CA PRO A 72 -6.25 -5.78 -17.33
C PRO A 72 -5.81 -4.89 -16.14
N ILE A 73 -5.72 -5.44 -14.93
CA ILE A 73 -5.42 -4.68 -13.72
C ILE A 73 -3.90 -4.63 -13.48
N TRP A 74 -3.39 -3.42 -13.24
CA TRP A 74 -1.98 -3.23 -12.90
C TRP A 74 -1.72 -3.40 -11.40
N LEU A 75 -0.77 -4.27 -11.03
CA LEU A 75 -0.34 -4.48 -9.65
C LEU A 75 0.82 -3.55 -9.27
N PRO A 76 0.78 -2.86 -8.13
CA PRO A 76 1.90 -2.06 -7.65
C PRO A 76 3.15 -2.90 -7.38
N ALA A 77 4.33 -2.33 -7.64
CA ALA A 77 5.61 -2.97 -7.39
C ALA A 77 5.78 -3.43 -5.93
N THR A 78 5.19 -2.71 -4.98
CA THR A 78 5.22 -3.07 -3.55
C THR A 78 4.52 -4.39 -3.27
N VAL A 79 3.38 -4.67 -3.93
CA VAL A 79 2.66 -5.94 -3.80
C VAL A 79 3.53 -7.08 -4.34
N LEU A 80 4.03 -6.92 -5.57
CA LEU A 80 4.84 -7.93 -6.22
C LEU A 80 6.14 -8.20 -5.47
N THR A 81 6.76 -7.16 -4.88
CA THR A 81 7.94 -7.32 -4.02
C THR A 81 7.64 -8.20 -2.81
N ARG A 82 6.48 -8.01 -2.18
CA ARG A 82 6.09 -8.83 -1.03
C ARG A 82 5.84 -10.28 -1.43
N GLU A 83 5.14 -10.50 -2.53
CA GLU A 83 4.89 -11.84 -3.08
C GLU A 83 6.20 -12.59 -3.34
N ILE A 84 7.19 -11.95 -3.99
CA ILE A 84 8.49 -12.60 -4.26
C ILE A 84 9.40 -12.66 -3.02
N ARG A 85 9.26 -11.75 -2.05
CA ARG A 85 9.97 -11.84 -0.76
C ARG A 85 9.56 -13.07 0.03
N ALA A 86 8.28 -13.41 0.02
CA ALA A 86 7.78 -14.66 0.60
C ALA A 86 8.38 -15.90 -0.10
N GLN A 87 8.87 -15.76 -1.34
CA GLN A 87 9.57 -16.80 -2.10
C GLN A 87 11.11 -16.70 -1.98
N GLY A 88 11.64 -15.86 -1.08
CA GLY A 88 13.08 -15.74 -0.81
C GLY A 88 13.81 -14.59 -1.53
N TYR A 89 13.10 -13.64 -2.16
CA TYR A 89 13.74 -12.51 -2.82
C TYR A 89 14.43 -11.53 -1.85
N GLY A 90 15.77 -11.47 -1.91
CA GLY A 90 16.61 -10.55 -1.12
C GLY A 90 17.04 -9.27 -1.83
N GLY A 91 16.39 -8.90 -2.95
CA GLY A 91 16.74 -7.70 -3.74
C GLY A 91 15.95 -6.44 -3.34
N GLY A 92 16.38 -5.29 -3.87
CA GLY A 92 15.76 -3.99 -3.61
C GLY A 92 14.53 -3.72 -4.47
N LEU A 93 13.64 -2.83 -3.99
CA LEU A 93 12.43 -2.39 -4.70
C LEU A 93 12.74 -1.64 -6.00
N SER A 94 13.88 -0.93 -6.07
CA SER A 94 14.28 -0.17 -7.26
C SER A 94 14.50 -1.06 -8.49
N LEU A 95 15.11 -2.24 -8.30
CA LEU A 95 15.35 -3.20 -9.37
C LEU A 95 14.04 -3.75 -9.93
N LEU A 96 13.09 -4.07 -9.04
CA LEU A 96 11.76 -4.51 -9.47
C LEU A 96 10.98 -3.40 -10.17
N ARG A 97 11.05 -2.15 -9.68
CA ARG A 97 10.41 -1.01 -10.34
C ARG A 97 10.93 -0.79 -11.76
N ALA A 98 12.24 -0.91 -11.96
CA ALA A 98 12.85 -0.80 -13.29
C ALA A 98 12.35 -1.92 -14.22
N PHE A 99 12.29 -3.16 -13.75
CA PHE A 99 11.73 -4.28 -14.51
C PHE A 99 10.26 -4.07 -14.85
N LEU A 100 9.42 -3.74 -13.87
CA LEU A 100 7.98 -3.53 -14.08
C LEU A 100 7.68 -2.32 -14.98
N ALA A 101 8.54 -1.30 -15.02
CA ALA A 101 8.39 -0.19 -15.95
C ALA A 101 8.47 -0.63 -17.41
N THR A 102 9.25 -1.68 -17.73
CA THR A 102 9.30 -2.26 -19.08
C THR A 102 7.99 -2.93 -19.51
N LEU A 103 7.15 -3.30 -18.54
CA LEU A 103 5.88 -3.98 -18.76
C LEU A 103 4.68 -3.02 -18.68
N LYS A 104 4.90 -1.75 -18.33
CA LYS A 104 3.83 -0.82 -17.98
C LYS A 104 3.42 0.06 -19.17
N PRO A 105 2.11 0.24 -19.45
CA PRO A 105 1.64 1.26 -20.37
C PRO A 105 1.96 2.67 -19.86
N ALA A 106 2.24 3.61 -20.76
CA ALA A 106 2.54 5.01 -20.42
C ALA A 106 1.38 5.65 -19.62
N ARG A 107 1.70 6.30 -18.48
CA ARG A 107 0.71 6.90 -17.57
C ARG A 107 0.70 8.44 -17.72
N ARG A 108 -0.49 9.05 -17.72
CA ARG A 108 -0.67 10.51 -17.61
C ARG A 108 -0.51 10.97 -16.16
N GLU A 109 0.26 12.02 -15.94
CA GLU A 109 0.43 12.65 -14.62
C GLU A 109 -0.81 13.46 -14.23
N ALA A 110 -1.20 13.39 -12.95
CA ALA A 110 -2.26 14.22 -12.39
C ALA A 110 -1.63 15.37 -11.59
N GLY A 111 -2.12 16.59 -11.82
CA GLY A 111 -1.57 17.83 -11.27
C GLY A 111 -1.67 18.00 -9.75
N PRO A 112 -1.09 19.08 -9.20
CA PRO A 112 -0.96 19.29 -7.76
C PRO A 112 -2.30 19.67 -7.12
N ALA A 113 -2.71 18.94 -6.08
CA ALA A 113 -3.86 19.27 -5.25
C ALA A 113 -3.41 20.02 -3.98
N VAL A 114 -4.09 21.13 -3.65
CA VAL A 114 -3.94 21.88 -2.39
C VAL A 114 -4.42 21.01 -1.22
N ARG A 115 -3.63 20.94 -0.15
CA ARG A 115 -3.77 19.95 0.93
C ARG A 115 -4.25 20.59 2.23
N LEU A 116 -5.27 20.00 2.85
CA LEU A 116 -5.77 20.37 4.18
C LEU A 116 -5.25 19.37 5.22
N GLU A 117 -4.37 19.82 6.11
CA GLU A 117 -3.99 19.08 7.30
C GLU A 117 -5.00 19.37 8.43
N THR A 118 -5.28 18.36 9.26
CA THR A 118 -6.26 18.46 10.35
C THR A 118 -5.58 18.11 11.67
N GLU A 119 -6.01 18.73 12.76
CA GLU A 119 -5.52 18.46 14.12
C GLU A 119 -5.77 17.00 14.55
N PRO A 120 -4.99 16.48 15.53
CA PRO A 120 -5.22 15.16 16.13
C PRO A 120 -6.66 14.99 16.61
N ALA A 121 -7.23 13.81 16.38
CA ALA A 121 -8.59 13.40 16.76
C ALA A 121 -9.71 14.30 16.21
N ARG A 122 -9.40 15.27 15.33
CA ARG A 122 -10.38 16.25 14.88
C ARG A 122 -11.39 15.67 13.91
N GLN A 123 -10.92 14.91 12.93
CA GLN A 123 -11.74 14.48 11.81
C GLN A 123 -11.39 13.06 11.37
N LEU A 124 -12.41 12.23 11.21
CA LEU A 124 -12.39 10.98 10.47
C LEU A 124 -13.10 11.19 9.12
N GLN A 125 -12.55 10.63 8.05
CA GLN A 125 -13.19 10.64 6.72
C GLN A 125 -13.65 9.23 6.41
N ASP A 126 -14.94 9.08 6.15
CA ASP A 126 -15.50 7.81 5.73
C ASP A 126 -15.80 7.77 4.23
N ASP A 127 -15.80 6.56 3.68
CA ASP A 127 -16.21 6.32 2.31
C ASP A 127 -16.66 4.87 2.10
N PHE A 128 -17.52 4.66 1.11
CA PHE A 128 -17.85 3.34 0.62
C PHE A 128 -17.20 3.10 -0.73
N VAL A 129 -16.35 2.07 -0.76
CA VAL A 129 -15.81 1.54 -2.00
C VAL A 129 -16.76 0.44 -2.47
N VAL A 130 -17.60 0.76 -3.45
CA VAL A 130 -18.52 -0.20 -4.06
C VAL A 130 -17.75 -1.23 -4.89
N LEU A 131 -17.99 -2.51 -4.60
CA LEU A 131 -17.34 -3.66 -5.23
C LEU A 131 -18.40 -4.60 -5.83
N ARG A 132 -19.26 -4.04 -6.69
CA ARG A 132 -20.33 -4.79 -7.38
C ARG A 132 -19.70 -5.82 -8.33
N ARG A 133 -19.83 -7.10 -7.99
CA ARG A 133 -19.61 -8.24 -8.89
C ARG A 133 -20.91 -9.01 -9.07
N ALA A 134 -21.12 -9.54 -10.28
CA ALA A 134 -22.33 -10.26 -10.66
C ALA A 134 -22.68 -11.46 -9.77
N ARG A 135 -21.70 -12.07 -9.07
CA ARG A 135 -21.89 -13.28 -8.24
C ARG A 135 -21.75 -13.06 -6.72
N SER A 136 -21.26 -11.91 -6.28
CA SER A 136 -21.15 -11.56 -4.86
C SER A 136 -20.93 -10.05 -4.75
N PRO A 137 -22.00 -9.25 -4.81
CA PRO A 137 -21.89 -7.81 -4.59
C PRO A 137 -21.57 -7.56 -3.12
N MET A 138 -20.59 -6.70 -2.89
CA MET A 138 -20.25 -6.20 -1.56
C MET A 138 -19.71 -4.78 -1.68
N SER A 139 -19.62 -4.11 -0.56
CA SER A 139 -18.97 -2.80 -0.44
C SER A 139 -17.93 -2.86 0.67
N ALA A 140 -16.89 -2.05 0.55
CA ALA A 140 -15.92 -1.86 1.63
C ALA A 140 -16.13 -0.47 2.24
N PHE A 141 -16.50 -0.45 3.52
CA PHE A 141 -16.47 0.75 4.34
C PHE A 141 -15.02 1.07 4.71
N VAL A 142 -14.59 2.29 4.44
CA VAL A 142 -13.23 2.77 4.71
C VAL A 142 -13.33 3.99 5.61
N ALA A 143 -12.66 3.95 6.76
CA ALA A 143 -12.60 5.04 7.71
C ALA A 143 -11.14 5.45 7.96
N THR A 144 -10.77 6.69 7.60
CA THR A 144 -9.38 7.18 7.70
C THR A 144 -9.28 8.41 8.59
N LEU A 145 -8.41 8.35 9.61
CA LEU A 145 -8.13 9.50 10.47
C LEU A 145 -7.40 10.61 9.72
N GLY A 146 -7.88 11.84 9.92
CA GLY A 146 -7.40 13.03 9.26
C GLY A 146 -6.01 13.50 9.73
N TYR A 147 -5.49 13.07 10.87
CA TYR A 147 -4.14 13.44 11.31
C TYR A 147 -3.14 12.29 11.08
N SER A 148 -3.35 11.12 11.69
CA SER A 148 -2.44 9.97 11.58
C SER A 148 -2.47 9.26 10.22
N ARG A 149 -3.55 9.40 9.44
CA ARG A 149 -3.86 8.52 8.29
C ARG A 149 -4.04 7.05 8.69
N MET A 150 -4.25 6.76 9.98
CA MET A 150 -4.66 5.42 10.42
C MET A 150 -5.99 5.10 9.77
N THR A 151 -6.08 3.95 9.13
CA THR A 151 -7.27 3.55 8.39
C THR A 151 -7.81 2.24 8.92
N PHE A 152 -9.13 2.15 8.98
CA PHE A 152 -9.90 0.94 9.19
C PHE A 152 -10.69 0.61 7.91
N VAL A 153 -10.84 -0.68 7.61
CA VAL A 153 -11.63 -1.17 6.49
C VAL A 153 -12.44 -2.38 6.92
N THR A 154 -13.73 -2.40 6.58
CA THR A 154 -14.59 -3.58 6.72
C THR A 154 -15.46 -3.75 5.48
N PHE A 155 -15.68 -5.00 5.08
CA PHE A 155 -16.53 -5.42 3.99
C PHE A 155 -17.92 -5.74 4.51
N VAL A 156 -18.93 -5.20 3.84
CA VAL A 156 -20.34 -5.31 4.16
C VAL A 156 -21.14 -5.65 2.91
N PRO A 157 -22.31 -6.30 3.03
CA PRO A 157 -23.11 -6.72 1.88
C PRO A 157 -23.69 -5.52 1.09
N ASP A 158 -23.93 -4.40 1.77
CA ASP A 158 -24.62 -3.24 1.21
C ASP A 158 -24.20 -1.92 1.86
N GLU A 159 -24.83 -0.84 1.42
CA GLU A 159 -24.64 0.54 1.89
C GLU A 159 -25.85 1.01 2.72
N SER A 160 -26.52 0.07 3.42
CA SER A 160 -27.64 0.37 4.33
C SER A 160 -27.19 1.15 5.56
N PHE A 161 -28.15 1.77 6.26
CA PHE A 161 -27.84 2.52 7.47
C PHE A 161 -27.29 1.60 8.57
N GLU A 162 -27.79 0.37 8.67
CA GLU A 162 -27.32 -0.67 9.57
C GLU A 162 -25.85 -0.98 9.30
N SER A 163 -25.49 -1.20 8.03
CA SER A 163 -24.10 -1.40 7.59
C SER A 163 -23.21 -0.21 7.94
N VAL A 164 -23.69 1.03 7.76
CA VAL A 164 -22.95 2.26 8.14
C VAL A 164 -22.73 2.31 9.65
N ARG A 165 -23.80 2.15 10.44
CA ARG A 165 -23.77 2.18 11.91
C ARG A 165 -22.79 1.14 12.43
N ASP A 166 -22.95 -0.11 12.04
CA ASP A 166 -22.11 -1.19 12.54
C ASP A 166 -20.65 -1.03 12.11
N SER A 167 -20.39 -0.52 10.91
CA SER A 167 -19.03 -0.22 10.46
C SER A 167 -18.37 0.93 11.22
N LEU A 168 -19.12 1.98 11.58
CA LEU A 168 -18.62 3.07 12.43
C LEU A 168 -18.25 2.56 13.82
N LEU A 169 -19.09 1.70 14.42
CA LEU A 169 -18.81 1.12 15.73
C LEU A 169 -17.55 0.28 15.71
N LEU A 170 -17.40 -0.59 14.71
CA LEU A 170 -16.17 -1.37 14.50
C LEU A 170 -14.96 -0.46 14.29
N ALA A 171 -15.10 0.64 13.54
CA ALA A 171 -14.02 1.58 13.28
C ALA A 171 -13.57 2.31 14.56
N PHE A 172 -14.50 2.80 15.37
CA PHE A 172 -14.16 3.51 16.61
C PHE A 172 -13.52 2.57 17.63
N ASP A 173 -13.99 1.33 17.70
CA ASP A 173 -13.39 0.29 18.54
C ASP A 173 -11.96 -0.01 18.08
N TYR A 174 -11.75 -0.27 16.78
CA TYR A 174 -10.44 -0.50 16.18
C TYR A 174 -9.46 0.68 16.39
N LEU A 175 -9.94 1.92 16.23
CA LEU A 175 -9.13 3.13 16.42
C LEU A 175 -8.89 3.48 17.89
N GLY A 176 -9.57 2.79 18.83
CA GLY A 176 -9.42 2.98 20.27
C GLY A 176 -10.07 4.26 20.80
N GLY A 177 -11.06 4.81 20.09
CA GLY A 177 -11.78 6.02 20.51
C GLY A 177 -12.58 6.68 19.40
N VAL A 178 -13.31 7.73 19.77
CA VAL A 178 -14.23 8.46 18.88
C VAL A 178 -13.62 9.82 18.49
N PRO A 179 -13.54 10.17 17.19
CA PRO A 179 -13.08 11.47 16.73
C PRO A 179 -14.11 12.58 17.03
N ARG A 180 -13.70 13.85 16.99
CA ARG A 180 -14.61 15.00 17.21
C ARG A 180 -15.61 15.20 16.07
N GLU A 181 -15.21 14.87 14.84
CA GLU A 181 -16.01 15.03 13.64
C GLU A 181 -15.87 13.81 12.73
N VAL A 182 -16.97 13.37 12.13
CA VAL A 182 -16.98 12.36 11.07
C VAL A 182 -17.48 13.02 9.79
N LEU A 183 -16.63 13.02 8.77
CA LEU A 183 -16.90 13.58 7.46
C LEU A 183 -17.45 12.49 6.54
N PHE A 184 -18.74 12.60 6.23
CA PHE A 184 -19.48 11.72 5.34
C PHE A 184 -19.49 12.19 3.90
N ASP A 185 -19.67 11.25 2.97
CA ASP A 185 -20.17 11.57 1.64
C ASP A 185 -21.65 11.95 1.68
N ASN A 186 -22.13 12.65 0.65
CA ASN A 186 -23.53 13.03 0.48
C ASN A 186 -24.43 11.84 0.06
N MET A 187 -24.25 10.67 0.67
CA MET A 187 -25.07 9.49 0.39
C MET A 187 -26.46 9.65 1.02
N LYS A 188 -27.48 9.16 0.29
CA LYS A 188 -28.89 9.20 0.74
C LYS A 188 -29.11 8.46 2.07
N THR A 189 -28.26 7.49 2.39
CA THR A 189 -28.28 6.74 3.66
C THR A 189 -27.97 7.64 4.86
N VAL A 190 -27.14 8.68 4.66
CA VAL A 190 -26.73 9.64 5.70
C VAL A 190 -27.64 10.87 5.67
N VAL A 191 -28.04 11.32 4.47
CA VAL A 191 -28.84 12.52 4.24
C VAL A 191 -30.19 12.15 3.63
N LEU A 192 -31.25 12.27 4.43
CA LEU A 192 -32.62 12.04 3.98
C LEU A 192 -33.12 13.20 3.10
N GLU A 193 -32.87 14.45 3.47
CA GLU A 193 -33.23 15.65 2.69
C GLU A 193 -32.15 16.74 2.83
N ARG A 194 -31.87 17.46 1.74
CA ARG A 194 -30.95 18.61 1.74
C ARG A 194 -31.70 19.91 2.00
N ASP A 195 -31.07 20.82 2.73
CA ASP A 195 -31.55 22.18 3.00
C ASP A 195 -33.00 22.24 3.52
N ALA A 196 -33.45 21.17 4.19
CA ALA A 196 -34.82 21.03 4.69
C ALA A 196 -35.22 22.15 5.65
N TYR A 197 -34.22 22.79 6.29
CA TYR A 197 -34.42 23.88 7.26
C TYR A 197 -33.58 25.13 6.96
N GLY A 198 -33.01 25.24 5.75
CA GLY A 198 -32.12 26.35 5.30
C GLY A 198 -30.73 25.88 4.84
N ASP A 199 -29.92 26.80 4.29
CA ASP A 199 -28.59 26.52 3.72
C ASP A 199 -27.67 25.81 4.72
N GLY A 200 -27.29 24.58 4.41
CA GLY A 200 -26.44 23.74 5.27
C GLY A 200 -27.15 23.02 6.43
N LYS A 201 -28.48 23.12 6.53
CA LYS A 201 -29.30 22.35 7.49
C LYS A 201 -29.92 21.14 6.81
N HIS A 202 -29.16 20.06 6.78
CA HIS A 202 -29.56 18.78 6.22
C HIS A 202 -30.41 17.96 7.20
N ARG A 203 -31.42 17.24 6.71
CA ARG A 203 -32.13 16.23 7.49
C ARG A 203 -31.32 14.94 7.47
N PHE A 204 -30.59 14.68 8.54
CA PHE A 204 -29.85 13.43 8.72
C PHE A 204 -30.79 12.27 9.05
N HIS A 205 -30.32 11.05 8.82
CA HIS A 205 -31.00 9.85 9.29
C HIS A 205 -31.15 9.89 10.83
N PRO A 206 -32.36 9.69 11.41
CA PRO A 206 -32.57 9.80 12.87
C PRO A 206 -31.64 8.87 13.67
N GLY A 207 -31.42 7.65 13.19
CA GLY A 207 -30.49 6.73 13.82
C GLY A 207 -29.04 7.23 13.81
N LEU A 208 -28.64 8.02 12.82
CA LEU A 208 -27.29 8.60 12.77
C LEU A 208 -27.16 9.74 13.78
N LEU A 209 -28.20 10.56 13.94
CA LEU A 209 -28.25 11.61 14.95
C LEU A 209 -28.16 11.00 16.36
N GLN A 210 -28.92 9.94 16.62
CA GLN A 210 -28.87 9.23 17.89
C GLN A 210 -27.47 8.64 18.15
N LEU A 211 -26.87 8.00 17.14
CA LEU A 211 -25.51 7.46 17.25
C LEU A 211 -24.46 8.57 17.53
N ALA A 212 -24.62 9.72 16.88
CA ALA A 212 -23.75 10.88 17.07
C ALA A 212 -23.85 11.47 18.49
N ASP A 213 -25.06 11.53 19.04
CA ASP A 213 -25.34 11.94 20.41
C ASP A 213 -24.75 10.94 21.42
N ASP A 214 -25.04 9.66 21.24
CA ASP A 214 -24.59 8.56 22.11
C ASP A 214 -23.06 8.42 22.21
N LEU A 215 -22.34 8.82 21.16
CA LEU A 215 -20.88 8.69 21.04
C LEU A 215 -20.14 10.03 21.06
N GLY A 216 -20.84 11.15 21.00
CA GLY A 216 -20.28 12.49 21.11
C GLY A 216 -19.48 12.98 19.88
N PHE A 217 -19.85 12.60 18.65
CA PHE A 217 -19.20 13.11 17.44
C PHE A 217 -20.11 14.04 16.63
N ARG A 218 -19.52 15.01 15.91
CA ARG A 218 -20.28 15.88 15.00
C ARG A 218 -20.29 15.31 13.58
N ILE A 219 -21.48 15.26 12.99
CA ILE A 219 -21.67 14.87 11.59
C ILE A 219 -21.28 16.03 10.68
N ARG A 220 -20.40 15.78 9.71
CA ARG A 220 -20.02 16.72 8.66
C ARG A 220 -20.28 16.09 7.30
N LEU A 221 -20.68 16.90 6.32
CA LEU A 221 -20.82 16.46 4.94
C LEU A 221 -19.79 17.12 4.04
N CYS A 222 -19.36 16.39 3.02
CA CYS A 222 -18.56 16.97 1.94
C CYS A 222 -19.39 18.02 1.19
N ARG A 223 -18.90 19.26 1.14
CA ARG A 223 -19.55 20.29 0.32
C ARG A 223 -19.41 19.94 -1.16
N PRO A 224 -20.49 20.01 -1.96
CA PRO A 224 -20.38 19.93 -3.41
C PRO A 224 -19.35 20.94 -3.93
N TYR A 225 -18.53 20.55 -4.91
CA TYR A 225 -17.47 21.38 -5.51
C TYR A 225 -16.22 21.69 -4.64
N ARG A 226 -16.09 21.12 -3.42
CA ARG A 226 -14.82 21.13 -2.63
C ARG A 226 -14.25 19.71 -2.43
N ALA A 227 -14.04 19.00 -3.53
CA ALA A 227 -13.49 17.64 -3.56
C ALA A 227 -12.13 17.50 -2.83
N GLN A 228 -11.39 18.60 -2.58
CA GLN A 228 -10.09 18.55 -1.90
C GLN A 228 -10.18 18.13 -0.42
N THR A 229 -11.36 18.20 0.22
CA THR A 229 -11.51 17.83 1.64
C THR A 229 -11.48 16.32 1.87
N LYS A 230 -12.07 15.50 0.98
CA LYS A 230 -12.08 14.03 1.07
C LYS A 230 -10.84 13.36 0.47
N GLY A 231 -9.86 14.15 0.01
CA GLY A 231 -8.68 13.65 -0.69
C GLY A 231 -7.77 12.71 0.11
N LYS A 232 -7.95 12.54 1.44
CA LYS A 232 -7.17 11.57 2.24
C LYS A 232 -7.73 10.16 2.04
N VAL A 233 -9.03 9.97 2.23
CA VAL A 233 -9.68 8.67 2.02
C VAL A 233 -9.71 8.28 0.54
N GLU A 234 -9.89 9.21 -0.40
CA GLU A 234 -9.82 8.89 -1.84
C GLU A 234 -8.45 8.33 -2.28
N ARG A 235 -7.36 8.92 -1.78
CA ARG A 235 -6.01 8.43 -2.02
C ARG A 235 -5.81 7.04 -1.41
N PHE A 236 -6.35 6.82 -0.21
CA PHE A 236 -6.33 5.51 0.41
C PHE A 236 -7.15 4.50 -0.41
N ASN A 237 -8.34 4.86 -0.89
CA ASN A 237 -9.22 3.97 -1.66
C ASN A 237 -8.54 3.47 -2.94
N ARG A 238 -7.79 4.34 -3.62
CA ARG A 238 -6.93 3.92 -4.73
C ARG A 238 -5.86 2.93 -4.28
N TYR A 239 -5.13 3.23 -3.20
CA TYR A 239 -4.11 2.34 -2.66
C TYR A 239 -4.69 0.98 -2.23
N PHE A 240 -5.84 0.98 -1.56
CA PHE A 240 -6.59 -0.21 -1.14
C PHE A 240 -7.01 -1.06 -2.34
N ARG A 241 -7.59 -0.45 -3.39
CA ARG A 241 -7.94 -1.17 -4.63
C ARG A 241 -6.70 -1.80 -5.26
N GLU A 242 -5.65 -1.02 -5.48
CA GLU A 242 -4.45 -1.46 -6.18
C GLU A 242 -3.61 -2.47 -5.36
N SER A 243 -3.53 -2.31 -4.04
CA SER A 243 -2.56 -3.03 -3.20
C SER A 243 -3.16 -4.15 -2.34
N PHE A 244 -4.48 -4.16 -2.14
CA PHE A 244 -5.16 -5.22 -1.39
C PHE A 244 -6.20 -5.93 -2.24
N TYR A 245 -7.24 -5.20 -2.66
CA TYR A 245 -8.43 -5.82 -3.25
C TYR A 245 -8.10 -6.51 -4.56
N ASN A 246 -7.44 -5.83 -5.51
CA ASN A 246 -7.08 -6.41 -6.80
C ASN A 246 -6.12 -7.62 -6.67
N PRO A 247 -5.04 -7.57 -5.85
CA PRO A 247 -4.22 -8.74 -5.56
C PRO A 247 -4.98 -9.91 -4.94
N LEU A 248 -5.89 -9.65 -3.99
CA LEU A 248 -6.72 -10.68 -3.37
C LEU A 248 -7.63 -11.34 -4.40
N LEU A 249 -8.28 -10.51 -5.20
CA LEU A 249 -9.23 -10.91 -6.22
C LEU A 249 -8.62 -11.80 -7.29
N THR A 250 -7.42 -11.43 -7.75
CA THR A 250 -6.67 -12.21 -8.76
C THR A 250 -6.20 -13.54 -8.21
N ARG A 251 -5.78 -13.61 -6.94
CA ARG A 251 -5.46 -14.88 -6.26
C ARG A 251 -6.68 -15.80 -6.14
N MET A 252 -7.83 -15.25 -5.76
CA MET A 252 -9.05 -16.05 -5.59
C MET A 252 -9.58 -16.60 -6.93
N LYS A 253 -9.44 -15.85 -8.04
CA LYS A 253 -9.79 -16.35 -9.38
C LYS A 253 -9.09 -17.67 -9.72
N GLY A 254 -7.82 -17.85 -9.33
CA GLY A 254 -7.06 -19.07 -9.57
C GLY A 254 -7.53 -20.30 -8.77
N THR A 255 -8.33 -20.09 -7.72
CA THR A 255 -8.83 -21.15 -6.83
C THR A 255 -10.28 -21.57 -7.12
N GLY A 256 -10.99 -20.84 -7.98
CA GLY A 256 -12.42 -21.09 -8.26
C GLY A 256 -13.38 -20.68 -7.12
N LEU A 257 -12.87 -20.25 -5.96
CA LEU A 257 -13.69 -19.85 -4.81
C LEU A 257 -14.25 -18.43 -4.96
N LEU A 258 -15.46 -18.23 -4.46
CA LEU A 258 -16.06 -16.90 -4.31
C LEU A 258 -15.51 -16.22 -3.05
N LEU A 259 -15.18 -14.93 -3.17
CA LEU A 259 -14.79 -14.11 -2.04
C LEU A 259 -16.06 -13.54 -1.40
N ASP A 260 -16.35 -13.91 -0.16
CA ASP A 260 -17.43 -13.34 0.65
C ASP A 260 -16.92 -12.25 1.62
N CYS A 261 -17.84 -11.54 2.29
CA CYS A 261 -17.48 -10.48 3.23
C CYS A 261 -16.62 -10.99 4.39
N ALA A 262 -16.93 -12.18 4.94
CA ALA A 262 -16.22 -12.74 6.08
C ALA A 262 -14.76 -13.06 5.74
N ALA A 263 -14.51 -13.71 4.60
CA ALA A 263 -13.18 -14.05 4.12
C ALA A 263 -12.38 -12.80 3.70
N ALA A 264 -13.05 -11.78 3.17
CA ALA A 264 -12.45 -10.49 2.87
C ALA A 264 -12.05 -9.74 4.15
N ASN A 265 -12.92 -9.76 5.18
CA ASN A 265 -12.68 -9.11 6.46
C ASN A 265 -11.51 -9.70 7.23
N ARG A 266 -11.35 -11.02 7.24
CA ARG A 266 -10.16 -11.65 7.85
C ARG A 266 -8.87 -11.15 7.19
N ARG A 267 -8.83 -11.18 5.86
CA ARG A 267 -7.62 -10.81 5.10
C ARG A 267 -7.32 -9.32 5.15
N VAL A 268 -8.35 -8.46 5.19
CA VAL A 268 -8.13 -7.01 5.25
C VAL A 268 -7.60 -6.59 6.61
N ARG A 269 -7.99 -7.26 7.70
CA ARG A 269 -7.43 -7.02 9.03
C ARG A 269 -5.93 -7.29 9.06
N ASP A 270 -5.49 -8.45 8.55
CA ASP A 270 -4.06 -8.79 8.45
C ASP A 270 -3.32 -7.74 7.60
N TRP A 271 -3.89 -7.39 6.44
CA TRP A 271 -3.29 -6.38 5.56
C TRP A 271 -3.19 -5.00 6.20
N LEU A 272 -4.19 -4.58 6.99
CA LEU A 272 -4.15 -3.31 7.71
C LEU A 272 -3.04 -3.31 8.76
N ALA A 273 -2.94 -4.38 9.54
CA ALA A 273 -1.94 -4.53 10.61
C ALA A 273 -0.51 -4.64 10.06
N ASP A 274 -0.29 -5.47 9.04
CA ASP A 274 1.05 -5.85 8.60
C ASP A 274 1.60 -4.99 7.47
N GLU A 275 0.73 -4.22 6.79
CA GLU A 275 1.15 -3.46 5.60
C GLU A 275 0.61 -2.04 5.58
N ALA A 276 -0.71 -1.87 5.62
CA ALA A 276 -1.30 -0.58 5.32
C ALA A 276 -0.97 0.44 6.41
N ASN A 277 -1.16 0.11 7.69
CA ASN A 277 -0.96 1.06 8.79
C ASN A 277 0.50 1.13 9.27
N VAL A 278 1.35 0.18 8.88
CA VAL A 278 2.80 0.16 9.21
C VAL A 278 3.69 0.65 8.06
N ARG A 279 3.13 1.04 6.91
CA ARG A 279 3.94 1.63 5.81
C ARG A 279 4.42 3.02 6.16
N VAL A 280 5.63 3.40 5.72
CA VAL A 280 6.05 4.80 5.74
C VAL A 280 5.20 5.56 4.73
N HIS A 281 4.33 6.45 5.23
CA HIS A 281 3.42 7.19 4.39
C HIS A 281 4.18 8.34 3.70
N ALA A 282 4.24 8.32 2.37
CA ALA A 282 5.07 9.26 1.59
C ALA A 282 4.84 10.76 1.92
N THR A 283 3.64 11.10 2.39
CA THR A 283 3.30 12.47 2.78
C THR A 283 3.62 12.81 4.23
N LEU A 284 3.57 11.83 5.13
CA LEU A 284 3.88 12.05 6.55
C LEU A 284 5.36 11.83 6.86
N ASN A 285 6.05 11.07 6.00
CA ASN A 285 7.37 10.49 6.25
C ASN A 285 7.45 9.67 7.55
N GLU A 286 6.30 9.17 8.00
CA GLU A 286 6.09 8.44 9.24
C GLU A 286 5.08 7.30 8.97
N ARG A 287 5.06 6.28 9.83
CA ARG A 287 4.06 5.22 9.75
C ARG A 287 2.75 5.68 10.38
N PRO A 288 1.58 5.46 9.74
CA PRO A 288 0.28 5.81 10.33
C PRO A 288 0.09 5.29 11.75
N ILE A 289 0.54 4.06 12.03
CA ILE A 289 0.44 3.45 13.37
C ILE A 289 1.24 4.21 14.44
N ASP A 290 2.43 4.73 14.12
CA ASP A 290 3.26 5.46 15.08
C ASP A 290 2.65 6.81 15.40
N ARG A 291 2.15 7.49 14.37
CA ARG A 291 1.45 8.76 14.50
C ARG A 291 0.10 8.62 15.20
N TRP A 292 -0.58 7.50 14.98
CA TRP A 292 -1.84 7.18 15.66
C TRP A 292 -1.66 6.97 17.15
N ARG A 293 -0.54 6.40 17.61
CA ARG A 293 -0.27 6.28 19.06
C ARG A 293 -0.29 7.62 19.77
N GLN A 294 0.21 8.67 19.10
CA GLN A 294 0.16 10.05 19.60
C GLN A 294 -1.26 10.63 19.51
N GLU A 295 -1.99 10.33 18.43
CA GLU A 295 -3.36 10.80 18.23
C GLU A 295 -4.37 10.15 19.17
N ARG A 296 -4.17 8.89 19.55
CA ARG A 296 -5.11 8.08 20.32
C ARG A 296 -5.48 8.73 21.65
N GLU A 297 -4.53 9.35 22.32
CA GLU A 297 -4.74 10.06 23.59
C GLU A 297 -5.69 11.26 23.46
N HIS A 298 -5.90 11.76 22.24
CA HIS A 298 -6.76 12.90 21.94
C HIS A 298 -8.16 12.48 21.50
N LEU A 299 -8.39 11.18 21.24
CA LEU A 299 -9.71 10.65 20.89
C LEU A 299 -10.61 10.64 22.12
N GLN A 300 -11.91 10.82 21.89
CA GLN A 300 -12.90 10.71 22.94
C GLN A 300 -13.05 9.23 23.34
N PRO A 301 -13.31 8.93 24.63
CA PRO A 301 -13.45 7.55 25.07
C PRO A 301 -14.65 6.89 24.41
N LEU A 302 -14.46 5.66 23.92
CA LEU A 302 -15.57 4.83 23.44
C LEU A 302 -16.32 4.24 24.65
N PRO A 303 -17.64 4.47 24.79
CA PRO A 303 -18.42 3.90 25.88
C PRO A 303 -18.31 2.37 25.91
N SER A 304 -18.16 1.79 27.11
CA SER A 304 -17.97 0.34 27.30
C SER A 304 -19.08 -0.50 26.68
N ARG A 305 -20.33 -0.02 26.74
CA ARG A 305 -21.51 -0.66 26.15
C ARG A 305 -21.43 -0.89 24.62
N VAL A 306 -20.49 -0.24 23.95
CA VAL A 306 -20.35 -0.24 22.49
C VAL A 306 -19.05 -0.92 22.03
N ARG A 307 -18.16 -1.28 22.96
CA ARG A 307 -16.91 -1.98 22.63
C ARG A 307 -17.20 -3.36 22.06
N ARG A 308 -16.45 -3.75 21.03
CA ARG A 308 -16.64 -5.01 20.29
C ARG A 308 -15.40 -5.91 20.29
N ASP A 309 -14.34 -5.52 21.01
CA ASP A 309 -13.04 -6.20 21.08
C ASP A 309 -12.43 -6.46 19.69
N GLU A 310 -12.69 -5.56 18.73
CA GLU A 310 -12.26 -5.63 17.32
C GLU A 310 -10.91 -4.96 17.09
N ALA A 311 -10.20 -4.64 18.17
CA ALA A 311 -8.93 -3.94 18.15
C ALA A 311 -7.77 -4.86 18.57
N PRO A 312 -7.35 -5.81 17.72
CA PRO A 312 -6.20 -6.68 18.03
C PRO A 312 -4.89 -5.90 18.19
N LEU A 313 -4.85 -4.63 17.73
CA LEU A 313 -3.70 -3.73 17.89
C LEU A 313 -3.71 -2.95 19.22
N LEU A 314 -4.84 -2.90 19.94
CA LEU A 314 -4.92 -2.33 21.29
C LEU A 314 -4.49 -3.35 22.35
N ASP A 315 -4.56 -4.63 22.00
CA ASP A 315 -4.29 -5.72 22.91
C ASP A 315 -2.93 -6.35 22.62
N ASN A 316 -1.94 -6.01 23.45
CA ASN A 316 -0.67 -6.73 23.47
C ASN A 316 -0.84 -8.18 23.99
N SER A 317 -2.02 -8.59 24.46
CA SER A 317 -2.25 -9.88 25.11
C SER A 317 -2.77 -11.01 24.19
N LEU A 318 -3.15 -10.72 22.95
CA LEU A 318 -3.67 -11.73 22.00
C LEU A 318 -2.74 -11.96 20.81
N ARG A 319 -1.42 -12.01 21.04
CA ARG A 319 -0.64 -12.96 20.26
C ARG A 319 -1.12 -14.34 20.72
N PRO A 320 -1.69 -15.20 19.86
CA PRO A 320 -1.87 -16.59 20.24
C PRO A 320 -0.47 -17.08 20.62
N VAL A 321 -0.24 -17.22 21.93
CA VAL A 321 0.91 -17.96 22.41
C VAL A 321 0.72 -19.33 21.78
N PRO A 322 1.69 -19.85 21.02
CA PRO A 322 1.61 -21.23 20.59
C PRO A 322 1.31 -22.03 21.85
N LEU A 323 0.16 -22.70 21.90
CA LEU A 323 -0.01 -23.80 22.84
C LEU A 323 1.06 -24.79 22.42
N GLU A 324 2.25 -24.67 22.99
CA GLU A 324 3.24 -25.73 22.94
C GLU A 324 2.51 -26.95 23.44
N SER A 325 2.28 -27.90 22.53
CA SER A 325 1.69 -29.16 22.91
C SER A 325 2.57 -29.72 24.03
N LEU A 326 2.02 -29.85 25.23
CA LEU A 326 2.70 -30.54 26.34
C LEU A 326 2.97 -32.01 26.00
N GLN A 327 2.43 -32.50 24.87
CA GLN A 327 2.81 -33.78 24.30
C GLN A 327 4.24 -33.68 23.77
N ARG A 328 5.15 -34.27 24.54
CA ARG A 328 6.49 -34.59 24.07
C ARG A 328 6.40 -35.53 22.86
N ALA A 329 7.41 -35.50 21.99
CA ALA A 329 7.52 -36.46 20.89
C ALA A 329 7.37 -37.89 21.42
N LEU A 330 6.70 -38.77 20.67
CA LEU A 330 6.44 -40.16 21.06
C LEU A 330 7.70 -40.91 21.51
N SER A 331 8.85 -40.59 20.90
CA SER A 331 10.16 -41.13 21.27
C SER A 331 10.56 -40.90 22.73
N VAL A 332 10.02 -39.86 23.38
CA VAL A 332 10.26 -39.59 24.81
C VAL A 332 9.50 -40.58 25.69
N TYR A 333 8.32 -41.03 25.27
CA TYR A 333 7.57 -42.06 25.99
C TYR A 333 8.16 -43.45 25.75
N ASP A 334 8.66 -43.71 24.54
CA ASP A 334 9.37 -44.95 24.21
C ASP A 334 10.62 -45.13 25.10
N ALA A 335 11.41 -44.06 25.29
CA ALA A 335 12.57 -44.07 26.16
C ALA A 335 12.24 -44.29 27.65
N ILE A 336 11.10 -43.78 28.14
CA ILE A 336 10.62 -44.04 29.51
C ILE A 336 10.14 -45.49 29.65
N GLY A 337 9.51 -46.04 28.60
CA GLY A 337 9.09 -47.44 28.56
C GLY A 337 10.25 -48.43 28.55
N GLU A 338 11.36 -48.07 27.91
CA GLU A 338 12.61 -48.85 27.91
C GLU A 338 13.37 -48.74 29.23
N ALA A 339 13.38 -47.57 29.90
CA ALA A 339 14.06 -47.41 31.20
C ALA A 339 13.35 -48.14 32.36
N CYS A 340 12.09 -48.56 32.17
CA CYS A 340 11.32 -49.35 33.13
C CYS A 340 11.36 -50.86 32.85
N ARG A 341 12.20 -51.32 31.90
CA ARG A 341 12.49 -52.73 31.61
C ARG A 341 13.99 -52.97 31.69
#